data_AF-A0A538UBH1-F1
#
_entry.id   AF-A0A538UBH1-F1
#
_cell.length_a   1.000
_cell.length_b   1.000
_cell.length_c   1.000
_cell.angle_alpha   90.00
_cell.angle_beta   90.00
_cell.angle_gamma   90.00
#
_symmetry.space_group_name_H-M   'P 1'
#
loop_
_entity.id
_entity.type
_entity.pdbx_description
1 polymer ?
#
loop_
_entity_poly.entity_id
_entity_poly.type
_entity_poly.pdbx_seq_one_letter_code
_entity_poly.pdbx_strand_id
1 'polypeptide(L)' 'MSPHEAMRRVGHNAERRPLLTEAEAGLEALLRGREDAYRDAADLRVPTDGRTPAQVAQAVVQGLREGSVA' A
#
# COMPACT_ATOMS: atom_id res chain seq x y z
N MET A 1 2.25 2.99 -2.69
CA MET A 1 0.98 2.84 -3.45
C MET A 1 0.37 4.22 -3.54
N SER A 2 -0.10 4.65 -4.71
CA SER A 2 -0.80 5.94 -4.82
C SER A 2 -2.18 5.91 -4.15
N PRO A 3 -2.68 7.04 -3.63
CA PRO A 3 -4.05 7.14 -3.10
C PRO A 3 -5.13 6.70 -4.10
N HIS A 4 -4.95 7.03 -5.39
CA HIS A 4 -5.86 6.62 -6.46
C HIS A 4 -5.89 5.09 -6.65
N GLU A 5 -4.73 4.43 -6.65
CA GLU A 5 -4.64 2.96 -6.69
C GLU A 5 -5.32 2.32 -5.47
N ALA A 6 -5.09 2.89 -4.29
CA ALA A 6 -5.70 2.42 -3.06
C ALA A 6 -7.23 2.55 -3.12
N MET A 7 -7.74 3.70 -3.58
CA MET A 7 -9.17 3.94 -3.77
C MET A 7 -9.79 2.91 -4.69
N ARG A 8 -9.18 2.65 -5.85
CA ARG A 8 -9.70 1.65 -6.80
C ARG A 8 -9.85 0.27 -6.16
N ARG A 9 -8.96 -0.11 -5.24
CA ARG A 9 -8.99 -1.40 -4.54
C ARG A 9 -10.00 -1.44 -3.39
N VAL A 10 -10.18 -0.34 -2.68
CA VAL A 10 -11.00 -0.31 -1.45
C VAL A 10 -12.41 0.22 -1.66
N GLY A 11 -12.64 0.98 -2.74
CA GLY A 11 -13.89 1.69 -3.02
C GLY A 11 -15.10 0.77 -3.13
N HIS A 12 -14.93 -0.47 -3.58
CA HIS A 12 -16.03 -1.45 -3.67
C HIS A 12 -16.54 -1.95 -2.30
N ASN A 13 -15.80 -1.73 -1.22
CA ASN A 13 -16.20 -2.12 0.14
C ASN A 13 -15.97 -0.98 1.15
N ALA A 14 -16.07 0.28 0.69
CA ALA A 14 -15.78 1.44 1.54
C ALA A 14 -16.77 1.53 2.72
N GLU A 15 -18.02 1.16 2.49
CA GLU A 15 -19.10 1.09 3.49
C GLU A 15 -18.81 0.10 4.62
N ARG A 16 -17.93 -0.88 4.39
CA ARG A 16 -17.47 -1.85 5.40
C ARG A 16 -16.22 -1.39 6.15
N ARG A 17 -15.75 -0.16 5.90
CA ARG A 17 -14.52 0.40 6.47
C ARG A 17 -14.87 1.67 7.24
N PRO A 18 -15.17 1.57 8.55
CA PRO A 18 -15.65 2.69 9.37
C PRO A 18 -14.70 3.90 9.41
N LEU A 19 -13.42 3.71 9.07
CA LEU A 19 -12.41 4.78 9.03
C LEU A 19 -12.30 5.48 7.66
N LEU A 20 -13.07 5.06 6.66
CA LEU A 20 -13.12 5.65 5.32
C LEU A 20 -14.41 6.46 5.10
N THR A 21 -14.77 7.30 6.08
CA THR A 21 -16.02 8.09 6.07
C THR A 21 -16.07 9.10 4.93
N GLU A 22 -14.94 9.74 4.61
CA GLU A 22 -14.74 10.59 3.43
C GLU A 22 -13.77 9.87 2.49
N ALA A 23 -14.30 9.01 1.63
CA ALA A 23 -13.54 7.91 1.02
C ALA A 23 -12.18 8.33 0.46
N GLU A 24 -12.11 9.42 -0.32
CA GLU A 24 -10.87 9.85 -1.00
C GLU A 24 -9.96 10.70 -0.12
N ALA A 25 -10.48 11.79 0.45
CA ALA A 25 -9.72 12.67 1.33
C ALA A 25 -9.25 11.96 2.62
N GLY A 26 -10.09 11.11 3.18
CA GLY A 26 -9.77 10.29 4.35
C GLY A 26 -8.71 9.24 4.05
N LEU A 27 -8.78 8.57 2.89
CA LEU A 27 -7.78 7.59 2.50
C LEU A 27 -6.41 8.25 2.25
N GLU A 28 -6.38 9.40 1.58
CA GLU A 28 -5.15 10.15 1.36
C GLU A 28 -4.52 10.60 2.68
N ALA A 29 -5.32 11.18 3.59
CA ALA A 29 -4.86 11.61 4.90
C ALA A 29 -4.29 10.44 5.72
N LEU A 30 -4.94 9.27 5.68
CA LEU A 30 -4.47 8.06 6.34
C LEU A 30 -3.16 7.53 5.74
N LEU A 31 -3.02 7.54 4.40
CA LEU A 31 -1.78 7.10 3.76
C LEU A 31 -0.62 8.03 4.11
N ARG A 32 -0.83 9.34 4.03
CA ARG A 32 0.18 10.34 4.38
C ARG A 32 0.60 10.24 5.84
N GLY A 33 -0.37 10.15 6.76
CA GLY A 33 -0.09 10.05 8.20
C GLY A 33 0.61 8.76 8.62
N ARG A 34 0.58 7.70 7.79
CA ARG A 34 1.21 6.41 8.08
C ARG A 34 2.51 6.19 7.32
N GLU A 35 2.84 7.05 6.36
CA GLU A 35 3.96 6.87 5.45
C GLU A 35 5.29 6.68 6.20
N ASP A 36 5.54 7.55 7.19
CA ASP A 36 6.76 7.48 7.99
C ASP A 36 6.84 6.17 8.78
N ALA A 37 5.77 5.81 9.50
CA ALA A 37 5.72 4.57 10.28
C ALA A 37 5.91 3.32 9.41
N TYR A 38 5.32 3.29 8.21
CA TYR A 38 5.52 2.18 7.27
C TYR A 38 6.90 2.14 6.65
N ARG A 39 7.52 3.30 6.41
CA ARG A 39 8.89 3.37 5.89
C ARG A 39 9.88 2.90 6.93
N ASP A 40 9.75 3.39 8.16
CA ASP A 40 10.74 3.17 9.21
C ASP A 40 10.71 1.72 9.74
N ALA A 41 9.56 1.05 9.66
CA ALA A 41 9.39 -0.33 10.09
C ALA A 41 9.73 -1.39 9.02
N ALA A 42 9.96 -1.00 7.76
CA ALA A 42 10.06 -1.93 6.65
C ALA A 42 11.51 -2.17 6.20
N ASP A 43 11.97 -3.41 6.27
CA ASP A 43 13.25 -3.84 5.68
C ASP A 43 13.19 -3.89 4.14
N LEU A 44 11.99 -4.03 3.58
CA LEU A 44 11.75 -4.07 2.14
C LEU A 44 10.46 -3.31 1.78
N ARG A 45 10.54 -2.45 0.76
CA ARG A 45 9.38 -1.73 0.22
C ARG A 45 9.19 -2.04 -1.25
N VAL A 46 7.99 -2.52 -1.62
CA VAL A 46 7.64 -2.88 -2.99
C VAL A 46 6.55 -1.95 -3.51
N PRO A 47 6.78 -1.16 -4.57
CA PRO A 47 5.74 -0.42 -5.26
C PRO A 47 4.72 -1.37 -5.88
N THR A 48 3.43 -1.13 -5.65
CA THR A 48 2.34 -2.04 -6.05
C THR A 48 1.43 -1.49 -7.15
N ASP A 49 1.62 -0.24 -7.56
CA ASP A 49 0.76 0.44 -8.54
C ASP A 49 0.87 -0.24 -9.90
N GLY A 50 -0.27 -0.50 -10.53
CA GLY A 50 -0.32 -1.19 -11.83
C GLY A 50 0.14 -2.65 -11.82
N ARG A 51 0.47 -3.23 -10.66
CA ARG A 51 0.93 -4.62 -10.55
C ARG A 51 -0.22 -5.56 -10.17
N THR A 52 -0.21 -6.75 -10.76
CA THR A 52 -1.05 -7.86 -10.31
C THR A 52 -0.54 -8.43 -8.99
N PRO A 53 -1.38 -9.15 -8.22
CA PRO A 53 -0.93 -9.82 -7.00
C PRO A 53 0.26 -10.75 -7.21
N ALA A 54 0.30 -11.50 -8.31
CA ALA A 54 1.40 -12.41 -8.64
C ALA A 54 2.73 -11.65 -8.85
N GLN A 55 2.69 -10.52 -9.57
CA GLN A 55 3.86 -9.67 -9.78
C GLN A 55 4.38 -9.06 -8.47
N VAL A 56 3.48 -8.65 -7.58
CA VAL A 56 3.85 -8.15 -6.25
C VAL A 56 4.51 -9.26 -5.43
N ALA A 57 3.91 -10.45 -5.40
CA ALA A 57 4.46 -11.59 -4.67
C ALA A 57 5.85 -11.99 -5.18
N GLN A 58 6.04 -12.02 -6.50
CA GLN A 58 7.34 -12.30 -7.11
C GLN A 58 8.39 -11.27 -6.71
N ALA A 59 8.05 -9.97 -6.72
CA ALA A 59 8.96 -8.90 -6.33
C ALA A 59 9.37 -8.99 -4.85
N VAL A 60 8.46 -9.38 -3.96
CA VAL A 60 8.78 -9.62 -2.54
C VAL A 60 9.76 -10.79 -2.40
N VAL A 61 9.47 -11.93 -3.03
CA VAL A 61 10.36 -13.11 -2.97
C VAL A 61 11.73 -12.80 -3.53
N GLN A 62 11.80 -12.03 -4.62
CA GLN A 62 13.06 -11.61 -5.21
C GLN A 62 13.85 -10.69 -4.26
N GLY A 63 13.22 -9.64 -3.70
CA GLY A 63 13.89 -8.72 -2.78
C GLY A 63 14.43 -9.41 -1.52
N LEU A 64 13.71 -10.40 -1.00
CA LEU A 64 14.17 -11.23 0.12
C LEU A 64 15.38 -12.10 -0.23
N ARG A 65 15.47 -12.60 -1.47
CA ARG A 65 16.60 -13.44 -1.93
C ARG A 65 17.86 -12.62 -2.19
N GLU A 66 17.70 -11.40 -2.66
CA GLU A 66 18.80 -10.48 -2.96
C GLU A 66 19.41 -9.87 -1.69
N GLY A 67 18.86 -10.17 -0.50
CA GLY A 67 19.41 -9.73 0.77
C GLY A 67 19.40 -8.22 0.90
N SER A 68 18.36 -7.54 0.40
CA SER A 68 18.25 -6.09 0.54
C SER A 68 18.19 -5.71 2.03
N VAL A 69 19.29 -5.15 2.49
CA VAL A 69 19.37 -4.20 3.61
C VAL A 69 18.96 -2.85 3.02
N ALA A 70 17.85 -2.29 3.52
CA ALA A 70 17.38 -0.96 3.15
C ALA A 70 18.38 0.14 3.57
#